data_AF-A0A1C7D8P2-F1
#
_entry.id   AF-A0A1C7D8P2-F1
#
_cell.length_a   1.000
_cell.length_b   1.000
_cell.length_c   1.000
_cell.angle_alpha   90.00
_cell.angle_beta   90.00
_cell.angle_gamma   90.00
#
_symmetry.space_group_name_H-M   'P 1'
#
loop_
_entity.id
_entity.type
_entity.pdbx_description
1 polymer ?
#
loop_
_entity_poly.entity_id
_entity_poly.type
_entity_poly.pdbx_seq_one_letter_code
_entity_poly.pdbx_strand_id
1 'polypeptide(L)' 'MRTEPTWRIPFGIVLLSIALLAYGLVIARYMPGIIGGWHALLQTIVYTFFGVVWLLPLRRFLIWMETGRWSPPE' A
#
# COMPACT_ATOMS: atom_id res chain seq x y z
N MET A 1 -0.96 23.47 13.20
CA MET A 1 0.21 22.55 13.24
C MET A 1 0.14 21.78 14.54
N ARG A 2 0.36 20.46 14.55
CA ARG A 2 0.34 19.68 15.80
C ARG A 2 1.47 20.15 16.72
N THR A 3 1.16 20.29 18.01
CA THR A 3 2.07 20.82 19.03
C THR A 3 2.81 19.74 19.83
N GLU A 4 2.42 18.46 19.71
CA GLU A 4 3.01 17.36 20.47
C GLU A 4 3.49 16.20 19.56
N PRO A 5 4.69 15.64 19.82
CA PRO A 5 5.23 14.52 19.07
C PRO A 5 4.44 13.24 19.35
N THR A 6 4.05 12.52 18.29
CA THR A 6 3.33 11.24 18.39
C THR A 6 4.11 10.12 17.72
N TRP A 7 4.45 9.06 18.46
CA TRP A 7 5.20 7.89 17.96
C TRP A 7 4.51 7.13 16.82
N ARG A 8 3.19 7.29 16.66
CA ARG A 8 2.38 6.64 15.63
C ARG A 8 2.78 7.04 14.21
N ILE A 9 3.29 8.25 13.99
CA ILE A 9 3.69 8.72 12.66
C ILE A 9 4.96 8.00 12.18
N PRO A 10 6.12 8.05 12.89
CA PRO A 10 7.31 7.34 12.44
C PRO A 10 7.08 5.83 12.37
N PHE A 11 6.34 5.25 13.34
CA PHE A 11 5.97 3.85 13.30
C PHE A 11 5.07 3.52 12.09
N GLY A 12 4.08 4.37 11.80
CA GLY A 12 3.20 4.21 10.65
C GLY A 12 3.94 4.23 9.32
N ILE A 13 4.94 5.11 9.16
CA ILE A 13 5.77 5.17 7.95
C ILE A 13 6.58 3.88 7.78
N VAL A 14 7.19 3.38 8.85
CA VAL A 14 7.95 2.12 8.82
C VAL A 14 7.03 0.95 8.46
N LEU A 15 5.86 0.87 9.11
CA LEU A 15 4.88 -0.18 8.83
C LEU A 15 4.38 -0.13 7.39
N LEU A 16 4.09 1.06 6.86
CA LEU A 16 3.69 1.26 5.46
C LEU A 16 4.80 0.82 4.50
N SER A 17 6.04 1.20 4.80
CA SER A 17 7.21 0.81 3.99
C SER A 17 7.38 -0.71 3.95
N ILE A 18 7.28 -1.37 5.10
CA ILE A 18 7.35 -2.84 5.20
C ILE A 18 6.20 -3.49 4.43
N ALA A 19 4.97 -2.97 4.58
CA ALA A 19 3.81 -3.50 3.88
C ALA A 19 3.96 -3.36 2.35
N LEU A 20 4.46 -2.22 1.87
CA LEU A 20 4.75 -1.98 0.45
C LEU A 20 5.86 -2.90 -0.07
N LEU A 21 6.93 -3.09 0.69
CA LEU A 21 8.01 -4.02 0.34
C LEU A 21 7.48 -5.45 0.25
N ALA A 22 6.73 -5.91 1.25
CA ALA A 22 6.13 -7.24 1.26
C ALA A 22 5.18 -7.42 0.07
N TYR A 23 4.32 -6.43 -0.20
CA TYR A 23 3.40 -6.45 -1.33
C TYR A 23 4.15 -6.55 -2.66
N GLY A 24 5.15 -5.69 -2.87
CA GLY A 24 5.98 -5.70 -4.07
C GLY A 24 6.71 -7.03 -4.26
N LEU A 25 7.24 -7.61 -3.17
CA LEU A 25 7.93 -8.90 -3.21
C LEU A 25 6.98 -10.04 -3.59
N VAL A 26 5.76 -10.06 -3.05
CA VAL A 26 4.71 -11.02 -3.42
C VAL A 26 4.41 -10.91 -4.91
N ILE A 27 4.13 -9.70 -5.42
CA ILE A 27 3.85 -9.51 -6.85
C ILE A 27 5.05 -9.93 -7.71
N ALA A 28 6.27 -9.48 -7.38
CA ALA A 28 7.48 -9.82 -8.12
C ALA A 28 7.77 -11.33 -8.12
N ARG A 29 7.44 -12.03 -7.03
CA ARG A 29 7.66 -13.49 -6.91
C ARG A 29 6.65 -14.30 -7.70
N TYR A 30 5.37 -13.92 -7.67
CA TYR A 30 4.29 -14.77 -8.17
C TYR A 30 3.73 -14.34 -9.53
N MET A 31 3.67 -13.06 -9.86
CA MET A 31 3.09 -12.62 -11.14
C MET A 31 3.83 -13.13 -12.37
N PRO A 32 5.17 -13.11 -12.45
CA PRO A 32 5.87 -13.60 -13.64
C PRO A 32 5.54 -15.06 -13.97
N GLY A 33 5.30 -15.91 -12.96
CA GLY A 33 4.91 -17.31 -13.17
C GLY A 33 3.50 -17.50 -13.72
N ILE A 34 2.61 -16.51 -13.54
CA ILE A 34 1.19 -16.59 -13.95
C ILE A 34 0.99 -15.89 -15.30
N ILE A 35 1.54 -14.69 -15.45
CA ILE A 35 1.30 -13.82 -16.61
C ILE A 35 2.52 -13.64 -17.52
N GLY A 36 3.66 -14.28 -17.23
CA GLY A 36 4.90 -14.09 -17.97
C GLY A 36 4.82 -14.46 -19.45
N GLY A 37 3.95 -15.41 -19.82
CA GLY A 37 3.70 -15.80 -21.21
C GLY A 37 2.64 -14.96 -21.93
N TRP A 38 1.98 -14.03 -21.24
CA TRP A 38 0.90 -13.23 -21.82
C TRP A 38 1.45 -12.12 -22.71
N HIS A 39 0.62 -11.65 -23.64
CA HIS A 39 0.93 -10.49 -24.44
C HIS A 39 1.15 -9.25 -23.55
N ALA A 40 2.10 -8.37 -23.93
CA ALA A 40 2.53 -7.25 -23.11
C ALA A 40 1.37 -6.34 -22.66
N LEU A 41 0.38 -6.08 -23.53
CA LEU A 41 -0.80 -5.27 -23.19
C LEU A 41 -1.63 -5.86 -22.04
N LEU A 42 -1.80 -7.19 -22.02
CA LEU A 42 -2.52 -7.86 -20.94
C LEU A 42 -1.72 -7.80 -19.63
N GLN A 43 -0.39 -7.97 -19.72
CA GLN A 43 0.48 -7.79 -18.55
C GLN A 43 0.36 -6.36 -18.00
N THR A 44 0.36 -5.34 -18.86
CA THR A 44 0.19 -3.94 -18.46
C THR A 44 -1.10 -3.73 -17.69
N ILE A 45 -2.23 -4.22 -18.19
CA ILE A 45 -3.52 -4.09 -17.50
C ILE A 45 -3.46 -4.71 -16.10
N VAL A 46 -2.91 -5.93 -15.99
CA VAL A 46 -2.80 -6.64 -14.70
C VAL A 46 -1.88 -5.90 -13.72
N TYR A 47 -0.69 -5.50 -14.14
CA TYR A 47 0.25 -4.77 -13.29
C TYR A 47 -0.28 -3.39 -12.90
N THR A 48 -0.97 -2.68 -13.79
CA THR A 48 -1.65 -1.42 -13.47
C THR A 48 -2.74 -1.64 -12.42
N PHE A 49 -3.56 -2.67 -12.56
CA PHE A 49 -4.60 -2.99 -11.59
C PHE A 49 -4.00 -3.24 -10.19
N PHE A 50 -3.01 -4.13 -10.08
CA PHE A 50 -2.33 -4.37 -8.80
C PHE A 50 -1.58 -3.13 -8.27
N GLY A 51 -0.98 -2.34 -9.16
CA GLY A 51 -0.36 -1.05 -8.83
C GLY A 51 -1.33 0.00 -8.27
N VAL A 52 -2.65 -0.14 -8.49
CA VAL A 52 -3.68 0.75 -7.93
C VAL A 52 -4.36 0.13 -6.72
N VAL A 53 -4.60 -1.19 -6.71
CA VAL A 53 -5.37 -1.87 -5.65
C VAL A 53 -4.78 -1.66 -4.25
N TRP A 54 -3.46 -1.57 -4.11
CA TRP A 54 -2.84 -1.34 -2.80
C TRP A 54 -3.18 0.03 -2.18
N LEU A 55 -3.71 0.98 -2.97
CA LEU A 55 -4.16 2.29 -2.48
C LEU A 55 -5.48 2.23 -1.71
N LEU A 56 -6.31 1.20 -1.92
CA LEU A 56 -7.61 1.04 -1.24
C LEU A 56 -7.52 1.13 0.30
N PRO A 57 -6.59 0.41 0.98
CA PRO A 57 -6.41 0.54 2.43
C PRO A 57 -5.69 1.83 2.86
N LEU A 58 -4.98 2.51 1.95
CA LEU A 58 -4.08 3.62 2.29
C LEU A 58 -4.81 4.76 3.00
N ARG A 59 -6.02 5.12 2.53
CA ARG A 59 -6.82 6.19 3.15
C ARG A 59 -7.06 5.94 4.64
N ARG A 60 -7.53 4.75 5.00
CA ARG A 60 -7.84 4.40 6.40
C ARG A 60 -6.56 4.35 7.24
N PHE A 61 -5.47 3.86 6.67
CA PHE A 61 -4.17 3.83 7.33
C PHE A 61 -3.62 5.22 7.64
N LEU A 62 -3.73 6.16 6.68
CA LEU A 62 -3.30 7.55 6.89
C LEU A 62 -4.14 8.24 7.98
N ILE A 63 -5.45 8.03 7.97
CA ILE A 63 -6.33 8.55 9.04
C ILE A 63 -5.92 7.98 10.39
N TRP A 64 -5.62 6.67 10.45
CA TRP A 64 -5.11 6.04 11.66
C TRP A 64 -3.75 6.59 12.08
N MET A 65 -2.85 6.91 11.15
CA MET A 65 -1.52 7.44 11.43
C MET A 65 -1.56 8.88 11.95
N GLU A 66 -2.57 9.66 11.56
CA GLU A 66 -2.78 10.99 12.09
C GLU A 66 -3.61 10.98 13.37
N THR A 67 -4.80 10.39 13.38
CA THR A 67 -5.81 10.55 14.45
C THR A 67 -5.86 9.42 15.48
N GLY A 68 -5.30 8.25 15.17
CA GLY A 68 -5.38 7.04 15.99
C GLY A 68 -6.68 6.27 15.81
N ARG A 69 -7.59 6.80 14.98
CA ARG A 69 -8.87 6.19 14.61
C ARG A 69 -8.81 5.72 13.16
N TRP A 70 -9.57 4.68 12.83
CA TRP A 70 -9.65 4.14 11.46
C TRP A 70 -10.70 4.82 10.58
N SER A 71 -11.56 5.65 11.19
CA SER A 71 -12.64 6.38 10.54
C SER A 71 -12.37 7.88 10.57
N PRO A 72 -12.84 8.64 9.55
CA PRO A 72 -12.80 10.09 9.58
C PRO A 72 -13.50 10.61 10.86
N PRO A 73 -13.00 11.69 11.49
CA PRO A 73 -13.81 12.43 12.46
C PRO A 73 -15.07 12.95 11.75
N GLU A 74 -16.23 12.78 12.38
CA GLU A 74 -17.49 13.41 11.93
C GLU A 74 -17.40 14.93 11.98
#